data_AF-A0A2V2ECB7-F1
#
_entry.id   AF-A0A2V2ECB7-F1
#
_cell.length_a   1.000
_cell.length_b   1.000
_cell.length_c   1.000
_cell.angle_alpha   90.00
_cell.angle_beta   90.00
_cell.angle_gamma   90.00
#
_symmetry.space_group_name_H-M   'P 1'
#
loop_
_entity.id
_entity.type
_entity.pdbx_description
1 polymer ?
#
loop_
_entity_poly.entity_id
_entity_poly.type
_entity_poly.pdbx_seq_one_letter_code
_entity_poly.pdbx_strand_id
1 'polypeptide(L)'
;MYIRRVFYDPATGVALYIYTQQGDFEYTRSEVMAALIGYSDAACMEWTTPDFAIEAAFAETDADGKARRVNVSVDVSGDEPRLIFEYEAIEEASGDDPYEIIDILTKEAAADG
;
A
#
# COMPACT_ATOMS: atom_id res chain seq x y z
N MET A 1 -10.76 0.83 19.97
CA MET A 1 -10.18 2.10 19.49
C MET A 1 -9.74 1.96 18.03
N TYR A 2 -9.67 3.07 17.30
CA TYR A 2 -9.14 3.14 15.94
C TYR A 2 -8.14 4.30 15.85
N ILE A 3 -7.03 4.10 15.15
CA ILE A 3 -6.09 5.15 14.78
C ILE A 3 -5.59 4.90 13.36
N ARG A 4 -5.70 5.88 12.47
CA ARG A 4 -4.93 6.00 11.23
C ARG A 4 -3.89 7.08 11.42
N ARG A 5 -2.64 6.81 11.07
CA ARG A 5 -1.58 7.82 11.04
C ARG A 5 -0.81 7.78 9.73
N VAL A 6 -0.49 8.97 9.24
CA VAL A 6 0.48 9.22 8.18
C VAL A 6 1.56 10.12 8.77
N PHE A 7 2.74 9.55 9.00
CA PHE A 7 3.93 10.31 9.34
C PHE A 7 4.64 10.72 8.06
N TYR A 8 5.01 11.98 7.96
CA TYR A 8 5.63 12.55 6.77
C TYR A 8 6.71 13.57 7.15
N ASP A 9 7.66 13.78 6.26
CA ASP A 9 8.64 14.86 6.37
C ASP A 9 7.93 16.21 6.17
N PRO A 10 7.91 17.11 7.18
CA PRO A 10 7.19 18.38 7.08
C PRO A 10 7.76 19.34 6.04
N ALA A 11 9.03 19.18 5.64
CA ALA A 11 9.67 20.05 4.65
C ALA A 11 9.39 19.62 3.21
N THR A 12 9.24 18.31 2.97
CA THR A 12 9.14 17.75 1.62
C THR A 12 7.79 17.10 1.31
N GLY A 13 7.00 16.77 2.34
CA GLY A 13 5.74 16.05 2.16
C GLY A 13 5.90 14.55 1.88
N VAL A 14 7.14 14.02 1.90
CA VAL A 14 7.39 12.59 1.69
C VAL A 14 6.79 11.79 2.85
N ALA A 15 5.94 10.82 2.53
CA ALA A 15 5.43 9.88 3.53
C ALA A 15 6.56 8.97 4.03
N LEU A 16 6.72 8.89 5.35
CA LEU A 16 7.77 8.13 6.03
C LEU A 16 7.22 6.83 6.60
N TYR A 17 6.06 6.88 7.24
CA TYR A 17 5.42 5.72 7.84
C TYR A 17 3.92 5.87 7.92
N ILE A 18 3.17 4.86 7.50
CA ILE A 18 1.71 4.88 7.47
C ILE A 18 1.18 3.61 8.12
N TYR A 19 0.21 3.74 9.03
CA TYR A 19 -0.44 2.56 9.61
C TYR A 19 -1.88 2.84 10.03
N THR A 20 -2.62 1.73 10.20
CA THR A 20 -3.90 1.69 10.89
C THR A 20 -3.74 0.75 12.06
N GLN A 21 -4.28 1.12 13.21
CA GLN A 21 -4.42 0.27 14.38
C GLN A 21 -5.88 0.24 14.80
N GLN A 22 -6.42 -0.97 15.00
CA GLN A 22 -7.79 -1.16 15.48
C GLN A 22 -7.83 -2.28 16.50
N GLY A 23 -8.51 -2.04 17.62
CA GLY A 23 -8.63 -3.03 18.70
C GLY A 23 -8.63 -2.39 20.08
N ASP A 24 -8.26 -3.19 21.09
CA ASP A 24 -8.15 -2.77 22.48
C ASP A 24 -6.71 -2.35 22.78
N PHE A 25 -6.47 -1.04 22.77
CA PHE A 25 -5.16 -0.43 23.02
C PHE A 25 -5.32 0.97 23.58
N GLU A 26 -4.29 1.46 24.28
CA GLU A 26 -4.26 2.82 24.82
C GLU A 26 -3.74 3.83 23.78
N TYR A 27 -4.24 5.07 23.86
CA TYR A 27 -3.76 6.15 23.00
C TYR A 27 -2.32 6.52 23.33
N THR A 28 -1.43 6.38 22.35
CA THR A 28 -0.07 6.92 22.40
C THR A 28 -0.02 8.18 21.56
N ARG A 29 0.45 9.32 22.11
CA ARG A 29 0.63 10.58 21.37
C ARG A 29 1.51 10.39 20.12
N SER A 30 1.19 11.09 19.03
CA SER A 30 1.84 10.90 17.73
C SER A 30 3.35 11.16 17.78
N GLU A 31 3.82 12.19 18.51
CA GLU A 31 5.23 12.52 18.67
C GLU A 31 6.03 11.44 19.42
N VAL A 32 5.40 10.78 20.41
CA VAL A 32 6.02 9.65 21.13
C VAL A 32 6.15 8.47 20.19
N MET A 33 5.10 8.19 19.42
CA MET A 33 5.12 7.11 18.43
C MET A 33 6.17 7.36 17.35
N ALA A 34 6.22 8.58 16.79
CA ALA A 34 7.22 9.02 15.82
C ALA A 34 8.64 8.73 16.31
N ALA A 35 8.96 9.11 17.56
CA ALA A 35 10.26 8.82 18.15
C ALA A 35 10.54 7.30 18.28
N LEU A 36 9.54 6.50 18.70
CA LEU A 36 9.67 5.05 18.84
C LEU A 36 9.97 4.33 17.51
N ILE A 37 9.40 4.81 16.41
CA ILE A 37 9.60 4.23 15.07
C ILE A 37 10.78 4.86 14.31
N GLY A 38 11.51 5.80 14.94
CA GLY A 38 12.73 6.40 14.37
C GLY A 38 12.53 7.67 13.54
N TYR A 39 11.36 8.30 13.58
CA TYR A 39 11.00 9.50 12.81
C TYR A 39 10.65 10.69 13.73
N SER A 40 11.50 11.01 14.71
CA SER A 40 11.21 12.00 15.77
C SER A 40 10.81 13.40 15.27
N ASP A 41 11.27 13.81 14.09
CA ASP A 41 10.98 15.12 13.50
C ASP A 41 9.83 15.09 12.48
N ALA A 42 9.16 13.94 12.32
CA ALA A 42 8.05 13.81 11.39
C ALA A 42 6.80 14.55 11.87
N ALA A 43 6.11 15.22 10.95
CA ALA A 43 4.74 15.65 11.16
C ALA A 43 3.78 14.46 10.99
N CYS A 44 2.57 14.59 11.52
CA CYS A 44 1.60 13.51 11.55
C CYS A 44 0.19 14.02 11.20
N MET A 45 -0.45 13.37 10.23
CA MET A 45 -1.90 13.43 10.06
C MET A 45 -2.51 12.22 10.77
N GLU A 46 -3.53 12.46 11.60
CA GLU A 46 -4.13 11.44 12.47
C GLU A 46 -5.66 11.46 12.42
N TRP A 47 -6.25 10.27 12.35
CA TRP A 47 -7.69 10.05 12.50
C TRP A 47 -7.93 9.03 13.62
N THR A 48 -8.73 9.39 14.62
CA THR A 48 -9.11 8.52 15.75
C THR A 48 -10.47 7.84 15.55
N THR A 49 -11.14 8.17 14.45
CA THR A 49 -12.34 7.50 13.93
C THR A 49 -12.14 7.20 12.45
N PRO A 50 -12.67 6.08 11.92
CA PRO A 50 -12.54 5.79 10.49
C PRO A 50 -13.16 6.89 9.63
N ASP A 51 -12.39 7.41 8.68
CA ASP A 51 -12.88 8.25 7.60
C ASP A 51 -13.04 7.37 6.35
N PHE A 52 -14.28 7.07 5.97
CA PHE A 52 -14.56 6.13 4.88
C PHE A 52 -13.95 6.54 3.54
N ALA A 53 -13.83 7.84 3.25
CA ALA A 53 -13.25 8.31 2.00
C ALA A 53 -11.73 8.11 2.00
N ILE A 54 -11.07 8.41 3.11
CA ILE A 54 -9.63 8.17 3.28
C ILE A 54 -9.32 6.67 3.25
N GLU A 55 -10.09 5.84 3.97
CA GLU A 55 -9.85 4.40 3.99
C GLU A 55 -10.05 3.76 2.62
N ALA A 56 -11.05 4.22 1.84
CA ALA A 56 -11.23 3.78 0.46
C ALA A 56 -10.06 4.21 -0.45
N ALA A 57 -9.45 5.37 -0.22
CA ALA A 57 -8.27 5.81 -0.95
C ALA A 57 -7.03 4.95 -0.64
N PHE A 58 -6.90 4.45 0.60
CA PHE A 58 -5.85 3.52 0.99
C PHE A 58 -6.05 2.07 0.50
N ALA A 59 -7.22 1.73 -0.03
CA ALA A 59 -7.52 0.36 -0.42
C ALA A 59 -6.60 -0.13 -1.56
N GLU A 60 -6.01 -1.30 -1.37
CA GLU A 60 -5.11 -2.00 -2.30
C GLU A 60 -5.85 -2.63 -3.50
N THR A 61 -7.17 -2.49 -3.54
CA THR A 61 -8.00 -2.89 -4.68
C THR A 61 -8.78 -1.71 -5.20
N ASP A 62 -8.98 -1.63 -6.51
CA ASP A 62 -9.89 -0.68 -7.12
C ASP A 62 -11.37 -1.09 -6.94
N ALA A 63 -12.29 -0.32 -7.53
CA ALA A 63 -13.72 -0.55 -7.43
C ALA A 63 -14.19 -1.84 -8.15
N ASP A 64 -13.39 -2.36 -9.07
CA ASP A 64 -13.64 -3.60 -9.79
C ASP A 64 -12.99 -4.81 -9.08
N GLY A 65 -12.32 -4.58 -7.95
CA GLY A 65 -11.64 -5.61 -7.16
C GLY A 65 -10.24 -5.97 -7.68
N LYS A 66 -9.67 -5.21 -8.61
CA LYS A 66 -8.31 -5.46 -9.13
C LYS A 66 -7.27 -4.88 -8.20
N ALA A 67 -6.18 -5.61 -8.00
CA ALA A 67 -5.06 -5.17 -7.20
C ALA A 67 -4.38 -3.92 -7.79
N ARG A 68 -4.01 -2.98 -6.92
CA ARG A 68 -3.28 -1.77 -7.25
C ARG A 68 -2.27 -1.43 -6.17
N ARG A 69 -1.15 -0.84 -6.55
CA ARG A 69 -0.25 -0.16 -5.63
C ARG A 69 -0.81 1.25 -5.37
N VAL A 70 -0.81 1.64 -4.10
CA VAL A 70 -1.19 2.98 -3.66
C VAL A 70 0.08 3.68 -3.17
N ASN A 71 0.53 4.69 -3.91
CA ASN A 71 1.61 5.57 -3.48
C ASN A 71 0.99 6.79 -2.80
N VAL A 72 1.50 7.12 -1.61
CA VAL A 72 0.94 8.17 -0.76
C VAL A 72 2.01 9.20 -0.46
N SER A 73 1.65 10.47 -0.62
CA SER A 73 2.46 11.61 -0.24
C SER A 73 1.57 12.69 0.38
N VAL A 74 2.18 13.74 0.91
CA VAL A 74 1.47 14.87 1.51
C VAL A 74 1.86 16.14 0.77
N ASP A 75 0.86 16.85 0.24
CA ASP A 75 1.05 18.22 -0.22
C ASP A 75 1.26 19.14 0.99
N VAL A 76 2.43 19.75 1.09
CA VAL A 76 2.79 20.73 2.13
C VAL A 76 2.95 22.15 1.57
N SER A 77 2.56 22.38 0.31
CA SER A 77 2.71 23.69 -0.35
C SER A 77 1.65 24.73 0.07
N GLY A 78 0.51 24.27 0.61
CA GLY A 78 -0.58 25.11 1.09
C GLY A 78 -0.56 25.33 2.60
N ASP A 79 -1.55 26.09 3.09
CA ASP A 79 -1.68 26.41 4.52
C ASP A 79 -2.03 25.17 5.38
N GLU A 80 -2.73 24.20 4.79
CA GLU A 80 -3.09 22.95 5.46
C GLU A 80 -2.60 21.75 4.63
N PRO A 81 -1.85 20.81 5.24
CA PRO A 81 -1.35 19.62 4.56
C PRO A 81 -2.48 18.73 4.03
N ARG A 82 -2.29 18.15 2.83
CA ARG A 82 -3.30 17.29 2.18
C ARG A 82 -2.69 15.99 1.67
N LEU A 83 -3.38 14.86 1.87
CA LEU A 83 -2.95 13.60 1.28
C LEU A 83 -3.12 13.62 -0.24
N ILE A 84 -2.07 13.18 -0.94
CA ILE A 84 -2.09 12.86 -2.36
C ILE A 84 -2.00 11.33 -2.48
N PHE A 85 -2.85 10.78 -3.33
CA PHE A 85 -2.86 9.37 -3.67
C PHE A 85 -2.60 9.18 -5.16
N GLU A 86 -1.58 8.39 -5.48
CA GLU A 86 -1.28 7.96 -6.83
C GLU A 86 -1.46 6.44 -6.93
N TYR A 87 -2.15 5.98 -7.97
CA TYR A 87 -2.52 4.59 -8.13
C TYR A 87 -1.82 3.99 -9.33
N GLU A 88 -1.21 2.82 -9.13
CA GLU A 88 -0.55 2.04 -10.17
C GLU A 88 -1.18 0.65 -10.22
N ALA A 89 -1.57 0.19 -11.42
CA ALA A 89 -2.07 -1.17 -11.58
C ALA A 89 -0.94 -2.16 -11.34
N ILE A 90 -1.21 -3.22 -10.57
CA ILE A 90 -0.29 -4.34 -10.45
C ILE A 90 -0.68 -5.32 -11.55
N GLU A 91 0.22 -5.51 -12.53
CA GLU A 91 0.01 -6.57 -13.51
C GLU A 91 0.02 -7.91 -12.77
N GLU A 92 -1.09 -8.64 -12.86
CA GLU A 92 -1.09 -10.04 -12.50
C GLU A 92 -0.09 -10.73 -13.42
N ALA A 93 0.89 -11.43 -12.85
CA ALA A 93 1.74 -12.31 -13.65
C ALA A 93 0.80 -13.20 -14.44
N SER A 94 0.82 -13.06 -15.77
CA SER A 94 0.11 -13.97 -16.66
C SER A 94 0.54 -15.36 -16.23
N GLY A 95 -0.41 -16.17 -15.77
CA GLY A 95 -0.16 -17.55 -15.41
C GLY A 95 0.26 -18.31 -16.66
N ASP A 96 1.53 -18.22 -17.04
CA ASP A 96 2.18 -19.28 -17.76
C ASP A 96 2.08 -20.49 -16.84
N ASP A 97 1.25 -21.44 -17.26
CA ASP A 97 0.99 -22.67 -16.53
C ASP A 97 2.34 -23.28 -16.13
N PRO A 98 2.66 -23.42 -14.82
CA PRO A 98 3.90 -24.07 -14.40
C PRO A 98 3.96 -25.55 -14.84
N TYR A 99 2.88 -26.07 -15.43
CA TYR A 99 2.73 -27.40 -16.01
C TYR A 99 2.52 -27.40 -17.53
N GLU A 100 2.87 -26.35 -18.28
CA GLU A 100 2.99 -26.49 -19.74
C GLU A 100 4.09 -27.52 -20.06
N ILE A 101 3.68 -28.78 -20.18
CA ILE A 101 4.52 -29.90 -20.57
C ILE A 101 4.94 -29.63 -22.01
N ILE A 102 6.22 -29.31 -22.20
CA ILE A 102 6.85 -29.29 -23.52
C ILE A 102 6.70 -30.70 -24.10
N ASP A 103 5.80 -30.86 -25.07
CA ASP A 103 5.61 -32.10 -25.82
C ASP A 103 6.81 -32.30 -26.76
N ILE A 104 7.93 -32.78 -26.20
CA ILE A 104 9.12 -33.17 -26.96
C ILE A 104 8.79 -34.50 -27.66
N LEU A 105 8.16 -34.37 -28.83
CA LEU A 105 8.28 -35.24 -30.00
C LEU A 105 8.52 -36.74 -29.71
N THR A 106 7.45 -37.50 -29.46
CA THR A 106 7.48 -38.94 -29.79
C THR A 106 7.28 -39.08 -31.30
N LYS A 107 8.35 -38.84 -32.06
CA LYS A 107 8.41 -39.10 -33.50
C LYS A 107 9.46 -40.15 -33.82
N GLU A 108 9.36 -41.34 -33.20
CA GLU A 108 10.03 -42.56 -33.66
C GLU A 108 9.15 -43.78 -33.36
N ALA A 109 8.09 -43.95 -34.15
CA ALA A 109 7.39 -45.23 -34.28
C ALA A 109 6.62 -45.28 -35.61
N ALA A 110 7.32 -45.11 -36.74
CA ALA A 110 6.82 -45.47 -38.08
C ALA A 110 7.94 -45.46 -39.14
N ALA A 111 8.81 -46.47 -39.10
CA ALA A 111 9.63 -47.04 -40.19
C ALA A 111 10.59 -48.03 -39.51
N ASP A 112 10.71 -49.33 -39.80
CA ASP A 112 10.36 -50.20 -40.92
C ASP A 112 9.66 -51.47 -40.35
N GLY A 113 8.80 -52.20 -41.05
CA GLY A 113 8.91 -52.60 -42.45
C GLY A 113 9.59 -53.96 -42.52
#